data_AF-A0A8J6IK44-F1
#
_entry.id   AF-A0A8J6IK44-F1
#
_cell.length_a   1.000
_cell.length_b   1.000
_cell.length_c   1.000
_cell.angle_alpha   90.00
_cell.angle_beta   90.00
_cell.angle_gamma   90.00
#
_symmetry.space_group_name_H-M   'P 1'
#
loop_
_entity.id
_entity.type
_entity.pdbx_description
1 polymer ?
#
loop_
_entity_poly.entity_id
_entity_poly.type
_entity_poly.pdbx_seq_one_letter_code
_entity_poly.pdbx_strand_id
1 'polypeptide(L)' 'MSQRKYPVLERLIWEKGLFKKDIAEQLDVSVAQFLRKLNGEYRFWLDEAFILQKKFFPDITVEELFRN' A
#
# COMPACT_ATOMS: atom_id res chain seq x y z
N MET A 1 -15.81 7.75 11.22
CA MET A 1 -14.50 7.70 10.53
C MET A 1 -14.46 6.42 9.72
N SER A 2 -14.29 6.49 8.40
CA SER A 2 -14.29 5.29 7.54
C SER A 2 -13.16 4.35 7.95
N GLN A 3 -13.51 3.10 8.24
CA GLN A 3 -12.56 2.04 8.57
C GLN A 3 -11.64 1.82 7.36
N ARG A 4 -10.37 2.21 7.46
CA ARG A 4 -9.40 1.98 6.38
C ARG A 4 -9.16 0.48 6.25
N LYS A 5 -9.26 -0.04 5.03
CA LYS A 5 -9.17 -1.49 4.78
C LYS A 5 -7.76 -2.06 4.96
N TYR A 6 -6.71 -1.24 4.92
CA TYR A 6 -5.32 -1.69 5.10
C TYR A 6 -4.60 -0.81 6.13
N PRO A 7 -4.88 -0.97 7.44
CA PRO A 7 -4.39 -0.08 8.49
C PRO A 7 -2.87 -0.18 8.69
N VAL A 8 -2.29 -1.39 8.55
CA VAL A 8 -0.85 -1.62 8.72
C VAL A 8 -0.06 -0.95 7.59
N LEU A 9 -0.45 -1.19 6.33
CA LEU A 9 0.17 -0.55 5.16
C LEU A 9 0.15 0.98 5.27
N GLU A 10 -1.00 1.57 5.60
CA GLU A 10 -1.13 3.03 5.73
C GLU A 10 -0.23 3.60 6.85
N ARG A 11 -0.15 2.91 8.00
CA ARG A 11 0.74 3.30 9.09
C ARG A 11 2.21 3.26 8.66
N LEU A 12 2.62 2.18 8.02
CA LEU A 12 4.01 2.00 7.57
C LEU A 12 4.42 3.02 6.50
N ILE A 13 3.51 3.36 5.58
CA ILE A 13 3.72 4.45 4.61
C ILE A 13 4.00 5.76 5.34
N TRP A 14 3.20 6.07 6.37
CA TRP A 14 3.37 7.29 7.16
C TRP A 14 4.66 7.28 8.00
N GLU A 15 4.94 6.18 8.70
CA GLU A 15 6.15 6.03 9.54
C GLU A 15 7.45 6.15 8.72
N LYS A 16 7.46 5.62 7.50
CA LYS A 16 8.61 5.72 6.59
C LYS A 16 8.68 7.04 5.82
N GLY A 17 7.70 7.94 5.98
CA GLY A 17 7.65 9.21 5.25
C GLY A 17 7.54 9.06 3.73
N LEU A 18 6.95 7.95 3.26
CA LEU A 18 6.85 7.66 1.83
C LEU A 18 5.73 8.48 1.19
N PHE A 19 6.02 9.10 0.04
CA PHE A 19 4.98 9.77 -0.71
C PHE A 19 4.13 8.74 -1.46
N LYS A 20 2.81 8.82 -1.25
CA LYS A 20 1.83 7.96 -1.93
C LYS A 20 1.90 8.06 -3.46
N LYS A 21 2.38 9.20 -4.00
CA LYS A 21 2.59 9.40 -5.44
C LYS A 21 3.71 8.50 -5.99
N ASP A 22 4.81 8.35 -5.24
CA ASP A 22 5.97 7.57 -5.66
C ASP A 22 5.62 6.07 -5.63
N ILE A 23 4.81 5.67 -4.64
CA ILE A 23 4.27 4.30 -4.56
C ILE A 23 3.34 4.02 -5.76
N ALA A 24 2.44 4.96 -6.08
CA ALA A 24 1.53 4.81 -7.21
C ALA A 24 2.29 4.68 -8.54
N GLU A 25 3.34 5.48 -8.73
CA GLU A 25 4.22 5.39 -9.91
C GLU A 25 4.93 4.04 -10.01
N GLN A 26 5.45 3.50 -8.90
CA GLN A 26 6.07 2.16 -8.90
C GLN A 26 5.08 1.02 -9.17
N LEU A 27 3.81 1.23 -8.86
CA LEU A 27 2.73 0.27 -9.12
C LEU A 27 2.08 0.46 -10.50
N ASP A 28 2.55 1.40 -11.31
CA ASP A 28 1.96 1.77 -12.61
C ASP A 28 0.46 2.10 -12.52
N VAL A 29 0.07 2.82 -11.45
CA VAL A 29 -1.31 3.27 -11.22
C VAL A 29 -1.37 4.76 -10.94
N SER A 30 -2.54 5.36 -11.17
CA SER A 30 -2.75 6.75 -10.75
C SER A 30 -2.77 6.87 -9.21
N VAL A 31 -2.37 8.04 -8.69
CA VAL A 31 -2.45 8.32 -7.25
C VAL A 31 -3.88 8.15 -6.72
N ALA A 32 -4.89 8.56 -7.50
CA ALA A 32 -6.29 8.37 -7.16
C ALA A 32 -6.65 6.88 -7.02
N GLN A 33 -6.20 6.03 -7.95
CA GLN A 33 -6.43 4.60 -7.89
C GLN A 33 -5.72 3.96 -6.69
N PHE A 34 -4.49 4.38 -6.37
CA PHE A 34 -3.78 3.93 -5.19
C PHE A 34 -4.52 4.29 -3.89
N LEU A 35 -5.04 5.52 -3.78
CA LEU A 35 -5.85 5.94 -2.62
C LEU A 35 -7.14 5.12 -2.48
N ARG A 36 -7.83 4.84 -3.60
CA ARG A 36 -9.02 3.98 -3.62
C ARG A 36 -8.68 2.53 -3.23
N LYS A 37 -7.51 2.03 -3.62
CA LYS A 37 -6.98 0.74 -3.13
C LYS A 37 -6.73 0.78 -1.63
N LEU A 38 -6.03 1.78 -1.10
CA LEU A 38 -5.78 1.94 0.36
C LEU A 38 -7.08 2.04 1.18
N ASN A 39 -8.08 2.73 0.66
CA ASN A 39 -9.40 2.83 1.28
C ASN A 39 -10.19 1.51 1.21
N GLY A 40 -9.77 0.57 0.36
CA GLY A 40 -10.39 -0.73 0.20
C GLY A 40 -11.50 -0.82 -0.85
N GLU A 41 -11.71 0.25 -1.62
CA GLU A 41 -12.63 0.25 -2.76
C GLU A 41 -12.13 -0.68 -3.87
N TYR A 42 -10.81 -0.81 -4.01
CA TYR A 42 -10.17 -1.80 -4.87
C TYR A 42 -9.19 -2.66 -4.08
N ARG A 43 -9.00 -3.90 -4.54
CA ARG A 43 -7.96 -4.78 -4.00
C ARG A 43 -6.59 -4.44 -4.59
N PHE A 44 -5.54 -4.72 -3.82
CA PHE A 44 -4.20 -4.86 -4.38
C PHE A 44 -4.10 -6.22 -5.06
N TRP A 45 -3.47 -6.25 -6.24
CA TRP A 45 -3.11 -7.48 -6.91
C TRP A 45 -1.84 -8.07 -6.28
N LEU A 46 -1.59 -9.36 -6.50
CA LEU A 46 -0.50 -10.06 -5.83
C LEU A 46 0.89 -9.54 -6.27
N ASP A 47 1.03 -9.22 -7.55
CA ASP A 47 2.18 -8.54 -8.13
C ASP A 47 2.41 -7.15 -7.49
N GLU A 48 1.36 -6.33 -7.35
CA GLU A 48 1.43 -5.04 -6.65
C GLU A 48 1.87 -5.21 -5.19
N ALA A 49 1.35 -6.23 -4.51
CA ALA A 49 1.72 -6.55 -3.12
C ALA A 49 3.21 -6.92 -3.00
N PHE A 50 3.73 -7.71 -3.95
CA PHE A 50 5.16 -8.02 -4.00
C PHE A 50 6.03 -6.82 -4.38
N ILE A 51 5.57 -5.92 -5.25
CA ILE A 51 6.27 -4.67 -5.55
C ILE A 51 6.36 -3.80 -4.29
N LEU A 52 5.24 -3.62 -3.58
CA LEU A 52 5.19 -2.89 -2.32
C LEU A 52 6.20 -3.44 -1.31
N GLN A 53 6.19 -4.76 -1.12
CA GLN A 53 7.09 -5.44 -0.21
C GLN A 53 8.55 -5.25 -0.62
N LYS A 54 8.93 -5.63 -1.85
CA LYS A 54 10.33 -5.62 -2.28
C LYS A 54 10.94 -4.22 -2.37
N LYS A 55 10.14 -3.20 -2.74
CA LYS A 55 10.64 -1.84 -2.98
C LYS A 55 10.60 -0.95 -1.75
N PHE A 56 9.56 -1.05 -0.92
CA PHE A 56 9.30 -0.11 0.16
C PHE A 56 9.40 -0.73 1.56
N PHE A 57 9.09 -2.03 1.67
CA PHE A 57 9.01 -2.74 2.94
C PHE A 57 9.72 -4.10 2.91
N PRO A 58 11.03 -4.15 2.54
CA PRO A 58 11.73 -5.41 2.33
C PRO A 58 11.82 -6.27 3.61
N ASP A 59 11.79 -5.63 4.78
CA ASP A 59 11.88 -6.28 6.09
C ASP A 59 10.53 -6.79 6.62
N ILE A 60 9.44 -6.59 5.87
CA ILE A 60 8.07 -6.93 6.28
C ILE A 60 7.53 -7.95 5.27
N THR A 61 6.86 -8.99 5.74
CA THR A 61 6.25 -9.95 4.82
C THR A 61 4.99 -9.37 4.17
N VAL A 62 4.57 -9.95 3.05
CA VAL A 62 3.33 -9.52 2.38
C VAL A 62 2.13 -9.71 3.31
N GLU A 63 2.07 -10.79 4.07
CA GLU A 63 0.99 -11.08 5.02
C GLU A 63 0.90 -10.01 6.11
N GLU A 64 2.03 -9.56 6.64
CA GLU A 64 2.06 -8.49 7.64
C GLU A 64 1.62 -7.15 7.06
N LEU A 65 2.04 -6.83 5.82
CA LEU A 65 1.67 -5.58 5.16
C LEU A 65 0.15 -5.42 5.00
N PHE A 66 -0.53 -6.52 4.71
CA PHE A 66 -1.98 -6.56 4.46
C PHE A 66 -2.79 -7.13 5.63
N ARG A 67 -2.20 -7.21 6.83
CA ARG A 67 -2.90 -7.58 8.06
C ARG A 67 -3.90 -6.48 8.44
N ASN A 68 -5.14 -6.89 8.73
CA ASN A 68 -6.27 -6.02 9.08
C ASN A 68 -6.64 -6.12 10.55
#